data_AF-A0A923BEP6-F1
#
_entry.id   AF-A0A923BEP6-F1
#
_cell.length_a   1.000
_cell.length_b   1.000
_cell.length_c   1.000
_cell.angle_alpha   90.00
_cell.angle_beta   90.00
_cell.angle_gamma   90.00
#
_symmetry.space_group_name_H-M   'P 1'
#
loop_
_entity.id
_entity.type
_entity.pdbx_description
1 polymer ?
#
loop_
_entity_poly.entity_id
_entity_poly.type
_entity_poly.pdbx_seq_one_letter_code
_entity_poly.pdbx_strand_id
1 'polypeptide(L)'
;GIETLRARDDVRGWLAAIDDGATHAAVSAERALLAALGAGCRSPVGALATIDGDTVTLRAEILTEDGSECVADRITLAGGDAGGAAALARTLLDRATPALRGLFTG
;
A
#
# COMPACT_ATOMS: atom_id res chain seq x y z
N GLY A 1 -14.00 3.37 -1.72
CA GLY A 1 -13.80 4.31 -0.59
C GLY A 1 -14.77 5.45 -0.73
N ILE A 2 -15.21 6.01 0.40
CA ILE A 2 -16.10 7.18 0.44
C ILE A 2 -15.29 8.34 1.02
N GLU A 3 -15.37 9.51 0.40
CA GLU A 3 -14.68 10.71 0.86
C GLU A 3 -15.69 11.72 1.45
N THR A 4 -15.29 12.38 2.52
CA THR A 4 -16.08 13.43 3.17
C THR A 4 -15.17 14.54 3.68
N LEU A 5 -15.73 15.72 3.93
CA LEU A 5 -15.00 16.82 4.55
C LEU A 5 -14.57 16.43 5.97
N ARG A 6 -13.30 16.66 6.29
CA ARG A 6 -12.73 16.37 7.62
C ARG A 6 -13.51 17.00 8.77
N ALA A 7 -14.09 18.18 8.55
CA ALA A 7 -14.82 18.95 9.56
C ALA A 7 -16.27 18.47 9.79
N ARG A 8 -16.77 17.47 9.05
CA ARG A 8 -18.14 16.93 9.17
C ARG A 8 -18.16 15.70 10.08
N ASP A 9 -18.02 15.92 11.38
CA ASP A 9 -18.02 14.84 12.38
C ASP A 9 -19.36 14.09 12.44
N ASP A 10 -20.47 14.77 12.12
CA ASP A 10 -21.79 14.17 11.94
C ASP A 10 -21.78 13.07 10.86
N VAL A 11 -21.24 13.40 9.69
CA VAL A 11 -21.14 12.48 8.55
C VAL A 11 -20.16 11.34 8.86
N ARG A 12 -19.02 11.63 9.50
CA ARG A 12 -18.07 10.60 9.93
C ARG A 12 -18.71 9.61 10.90
N GLY A 13 -19.56 10.09 11.81
CA GLY A 13 -20.35 9.24 12.70
C GLY A 13 -21.27 8.28 11.94
N TRP A 14 -21.92 8.73 10.87
CA TRP A 14 -22.74 7.85 10.02
C TRP A 14 -21.91 6.82 9.26
N LEU A 15 -20.75 7.23 8.73
CA LEU A 15 -19.87 6.34 7.96
C LEU A 15 -19.24 5.23 8.82
N ALA A 16 -19.08 5.45 10.12
CA ALA A 16 -18.55 4.43 11.03
C ALA A 16 -19.38 3.14 11.04
N ALA A 17 -20.68 3.21 10.76
CA ALA A 17 -21.56 2.04 10.70
C ALA A 17 -21.31 1.14 9.48
N ILE A 18 -20.60 1.64 8.45
CA ILE A 18 -20.30 0.91 7.22
C ILE A 18 -18.79 0.74 6.99
N ASP A 19 -17.96 1.17 7.94
CA ASP A 19 -16.50 1.01 7.89
C ASP A 19 -16.12 -0.38 8.42
N ASP A 20 -15.71 -1.26 7.50
CA ASP A 20 -15.18 -2.57 7.87
C ASP A 20 -13.72 -2.44 8.30
N GLY A 21 -13.46 -2.66 9.59
CA GLY A 21 -12.13 -2.42 10.18
C GLY A 21 -11.01 -3.27 9.58
N ALA A 22 -11.31 -4.52 9.18
CA ALA A 22 -10.34 -5.40 8.53
C ALA A 22 -9.95 -4.84 7.16
N THR A 23 -10.93 -4.56 6.30
CA THR A 23 -10.69 -3.95 4.98
C THR A 23 -9.98 -2.59 5.11
N HIS A 24 -10.35 -1.78 6.10
CA HIS A 24 -9.70 -0.49 6.36
C HIS A 24 -8.21 -0.67 6.66
N ALA A 25 -7.85 -1.62 7.52
CA ALA A 25 -6.45 -1.91 7.87
C ALA A 25 -5.65 -2.42 6.65
N ALA A 26 -6.22 -3.35 5.88
CA ALA A 26 -5.60 -3.88 4.66
C ALA A 26 -5.33 -2.76 3.64
N VAL A 27 -6.37 -1.99 3.29
CA VAL A 27 -6.26 -0.89 2.32
C VAL A 27 -5.33 0.21 2.81
N SER A 28 -5.26 0.45 4.12
CA SER A 28 -4.32 1.43 4.68
C SER A 28 -2.86 0.99 4.50
N ALA A 29 -2.55 -0.30 4.69
CA ALA A 29 -1.22 -0.84 4.45
C ALA A 29 -0.83 -0.75 2.96
N GLU A 30 -1.75 -1.10 2.05
CA GLU A 30 -1.55 -0.96 0.60
C GLU A 30 -1.28 0.49 0.20
N ARG A 31 -2.09 1.44 0.70
CA ARG A 31 -1.93 2.87 0.41
C ARG A 31 -0.64 3.44 0.99
N ALA A 32 -0.22 2.98 2.16
CA ALA A 32 1.05 3.39 2.75
C ALA A 32 2.24 2.98 1.89
N LEU A 33 2.21 1.77 1.31
CA LEU A 33 3.22 1.32 0.35
C LEU A 33 3.20 2.18 -0.92
N LEU A 34 2.03 2.40 -1.52
CA LEU A 34 1.92 3.22 -2.73
C LEU A 34 2.43 4.65 -2.50
N ALA A 35 2.10 5.25 -1.35
CA ALA A 35 2.60 6.56 -0.97
C ALA A 35 4.13 6.56 -0.78
N ALA A 36 4.68 5.52 -0.16
CA ALA A 36 6.13 5.38 0.04
C ALA A 36 6.89 5.15 -1.28
N LEU A 37 6.28 4.51 -2.28
CA LEU A 37 6.83 4.38 -3.63
C LEU A 37 6.68 5.67 -4.46
N GLY A 38 5.88 6.65 -4.00
CA GLY A 38 5.45 7.76 -4.85
C GLY A 38 4.63 7.31 -6.06
N ALA A 39 3.94 6.18 -5.94
CA ALA A 39 3.17 5.57 -7.01
C ALA A 39 1.83 6.30 -7.23
N GLY A 40 1.40 6.35 -8.48
CA GLY A 40 0.10 6.90 -8.88
C GLY A 40 -0.71 5.92 -9.74
N CYS A 41 -1.83 6.38 -10.31
CA CYS A 41 -2.76 5.53 -11.07
C CYS A 41 -2.18 4.87 -12.33
N ARG A 42 -0.99 5.30 -12.79
CA ARG A 42 -0.32 4.76 -13.99
C ARG A 42 0.96 4.00 -13.64
N SER A 43 1.35 3.97 -12.38
CA SER A 43 2.57 3.27 -11.97
C SER A 43 2.37 1.76 -12.11
N PRO A 44 3.32 1.02 -12.69
CA PRO A 44 3.26 -0.43 -12.83
C PRO A 44 3.57 -1.11 -11.48
N VAL A 45 2.61 -1.08 -10.57
CA VAL A 45 2.72 -1.62 -9.21
C VAL A 45 1.50 -2.45 -8.82
N GLY A 46 1.75 -3.57 -8.16
CA GLY A 46 0.75 -4.35 -7.44
C GLY A 46 0.98 -4.25 -5.93
N ALA A 47 -0.10 -4.06 -5.16
CA ALA A 47 -0.10 -4.08 -3.72
C ALA A 47 -1.33 -4.83 -3.22
N LEU A 48 -1.15 -5.80 -2.34
CA LEU A 48 -2.25 -6.57 -1.75
C LEU A 48 -1.95 -6.89 -0.30
N ALA A 49 -2.82 -6.44 0.59
CA ALA A 49 -2.81 -6.81 1.99
C ALA A 49 -3.92 -7.84 2.28
N THR A 50 -3.54 -8.92 2.97
CA THR A 50 -4.48 -9.93 3.45
C THR A 50 -4.42 -10.02 4.97
N ILE A 51 -5.57 -10.24 5.61
CA ILE A 51 -5.68 -10.31 7.07
C ILE A 51 -6.06 -11.73 7.48
N ASP A 52 -5.30 -12.28 8.42
CA ASP A 52 -5.60 -13.54 9.10
C ASP A 52 -5.48 -13.33 10.62
N GLY A 53 -6.61 -13.31 11.31
CA GLY A 53 -6.69 -12.87 12.71
C GLY A 53 -6.13 -11.45 12.88
N ASP A 54 -5.11 -11.33 13.74
CA ASP A 54 -4.42 -10.05 14.02
C ASP A 54 -3.20 -9.79 13.11
N THR A 55 -2.98 -10.66 12.12
CA THR A 55 -1.80 -10.63 11.25
C THR A 55 -2.16 -10.05 9.89
N VAL A 56 -1.44 -9.00 9.48
CA VAL A 56 -1.57 -8.43 8.13
C VAL A 56 -0.35 -8.86 7.31
N THR A 57 -0.58 -9.53 6.19
CA THR A 57 0.48 -9.83 5.21
C THR A 57 0.34 -8.85 4.05
N LEU A 58 1.36 -8.03 3.82
CA LEU A 58 1.43 -7.10 2.69
C LEU A 58 2.38 -7.66 1.63
N ARG A 59 1.85 -7.94 0.44
CA ARG A 59 2.60 -8.34 -0.75
C ARG A 59 2.65 -7.19 -1.74
N ALA A 60 3.79 -7.01 -2.37
CA ALA A 60 4.00 -5.95 -3.34
C ALA A 60 4.89 -6.39 -4.50
N GLU A 61 4.65 -5.78 -5.65
CA GLU A 61 5.45 -5.97 -6.86
C GLU A 61 5.54 -4.67 -7.67
N ILE A 62 6.71 -4.39 -8.23
CA ILE A 62 6.95 -3.29 -9.17
C ILE A 62 7.54 -3.86 -10.46
N LEU A 63 7.12 -3.34 -11.61
CA LEU A 63 7.44 -3.89 -12.92
C LEU A 63 7.83 -2.81 -13.92
N THR A 64 8.60 -3.15 -14.95
CA THR A 64 8.73 -2.27 -16.12
C THR A 64 7.42 -2.26 -16.92
N GLU A 65 7.18 -1.20 -17.70
CA GLU A 65 5.95 -1.07 -18.50
C GLU A 65 5.77 -2.23 -19.51
N ASP A 66 6.87 -2.81 -19.99
CA ASP A 66 6.90 -3.97 -20.89
C ASP A 66 6.92 -5.32 -20.15
N GLY A 67 6.98 -5.32 -18.81
CA GLY A 67 7.05 -6.50 -17.96
C GLY A 67 8.37 -7.29 -18.03
N SER A 68 9.41 -6.76 -18.68
CA SER A 68 10.73 -7.42 -18.79
C SER A 68 11.46 -7.55 -17.45
N GLU A 69 11.18 -6.66 -16.50
CA GLU A 69 11.65 -6.74 -15.12
C GLU A 69 10.46 -6.72 -14.16
N CYS A 70 10.53 -7.55 -13.11
CA CYS A 70 9.60 -7.55 -12.00
C CYS A 70 10.36 -7.80 -10.69
N VAL A 71 10.17 -6.92 -9.71
CA VAL A 71 10.67 -7.09 -8.34
C VAL A 71 9.48 -7.24 -7.42
N ALA A 72 9.42 -8.37 -6.72
CA ALA A 72 8.37 -8.68 -5.76
C ALA A 72 8.94 -9.06 -4.41
N ASP A 73 8.19 -8.71 -3.35
CA ASP A 73 8.50 -9.08 -1.98
C ASP A 73 7.23 -9.05 -1.11
N ARG A 74 7.34 -9.53 0.13
CA ARG A 74 6.25 -9.51 1.10
C ARG A 74 6.77 -9.31 2.52
N ILE A 75 5.94 -8.71 3.36
CA ILE A 75 6.19 -8.61 4.80
C ILE A 75 4.95 -8.99 5.59
N THR A 76 5.17 -9.32 6.86
CA THR A 76 4.11 -9.44 7.85
C THR A 76 4.17 -8.22 8.76
N LEU A 77 3.04 -7.53 8.91
CA LEU A 77 2.87 -6.39 9.80
C LEU A 77 2.13 -6.88 11.05
N ALA A 78 2.74 -6.67 12.21
CA ALA A 78 2.06 -6.83 13.48
C ALA A 78 1.36 -5.52 13.86
N GLY A 79 0.08 -5.59 14.25
CA GLY A 79 -0.62 -4.53 14.99
C GLY A 79 -0.37 -3.09 14.56
N GLY A 80 -0.74 -2.71 13.34
CA GLY A 80 -0.71 -1.30 12.91
C GLY A 80 0.68 -0.71 12.66
N ASP A 81 1.70 -1.54 12.39
CA ASP A 81 3.04 -1.09 11.99
C ASP A 81 3.01 -0.26 10.69
N ALA A 82 2.98 1.07 10.87
CA ALA A 82 3.01 2.04 9.77
C ALA A 82 4.38 2.10 9.06
N GLY A 83 5.46 1.62 9.70
CA GLY A 83 6.81 1.68 9.15
C GLY A 83 7.11 0.58 8.15
N GLY A 84 6.52 -0.61 8.35
CA GLY A 84 6.79 -1.79 7.52
C GLY A 84 6.48 -1.57 6.04
N ALA A 85 5.38 -0.91 5.69
CA ALA A 85 5.05 -0.61 4.29
C ALA A 85 6.12 0.24 3.59
N ALA A 86 6.67 1.26 4.27
CA ALA A 86 7.74 2.08 3.73
C ALA A 86 9.08 1.31 3.63
N ALA A 87 9.34 0.41 4.58
CA ALA A 87 10.50 -0.47 4.50
C ALA A 87 10.42 -1.42 3.29
N LEU A 88 9.25 -2.03 3.06
CA LEU A 88 9.00 -2.86 1.88
C LEU A 88 9.19 -2.07 0.58
N ALA A 89 8.63 -0.86 0.48
CA ALA A 89 8.84 0.01 -0.68
C ALA A 89 10.34 0.22 -0.99
N ARG A 90 11.14 0.52 0.04
CA ARG A 90 12.58 0.71 -0.10
C ARG A 90 13.29 -0.57 -0.52
N THR A 91 12.93 -1.71 0.05
CA THR A 91 13.48 -3.02 -0.36
C THR A 91 13.21 -3.32 -1.84
N LEU A 92 12.03 -2.98 -2.37
CA LEU A 92 11.72 -3.14 -3.79
C LEU A 92 12.60 -2.21 -4.65
N LEU A 93 12.69 -0.93 -4.29
CA LEU A 93 13.47 0.06 -5.04
C LEU A 93 14.98 -0.20 -5.02
N ASP A 94 15.50 -0.77 -3.93
CA ASP A 94 16.93 -1.10 -3.81
C ASP A 94 17.33 -2.34 -4.62
N ARG A 95 16.35 -3.20 -4.95
CA ARG A 95 16.53 -4.39 -5.79
C ARG A 95 16.23 -4.15 -7.28
N ALA A 96 15.59 -3.03 -7.60
CA ALA A 96 15.21 -2.65 -8.96
C ALA A 96 16.41 -2.09 -9.75
N THR A 97 16.43 -2.33 -11.06
CA THR A 97 17.37 -1.63 -11.95
C THR A 97 17.09 -0.12 -11.98
N PRO A 98 18.05 0.72 -12.43
CA PRO A 98 17.81 2.15 -12.58
C PRO A 98 16.62 2.50 -13.48
N ALA A 99 16.34 1.68 -14.50
CA ALA A 99 15.22 1.89 -15.41
C ALA A 99 13.88 1.69 -14.68
N LEU A 100 13.73 0.58 -13.94
CA LEU A 100 12.54 0.31 -13.15
C LEU A 100 12.38 1.31 -11.99
N ARG A 101 13.46 1.59 -11.25
CA ARG A 101 13.45 2.54 -10.14
C ARG A 101 13.02 3.94 -10.58
N GLY A 102 13.39 4.36 -11.80
CA GLY A 102 13.03 5.66 -12.37
C GLY A 102 11.53 5.87 -12.63
N LEU A 103 10.71 4.82 -12.55
CA LEU A 103 9.24 4.91 -12.67
C LEU A 103 8.54 5.37 -11.38
N PHE A 104 9.29 5.49 -10.29
CA PHE A 104 8.81 5.79 -8.94
C PHE A 104 9.56 7.01 -8.36
N THR A 105 8.93 7.75 -7.44
CA THR A 105 9.53 8.96 -6.85
C THR A 105 9.90 8.83 -5.37
N GLY A 106 9.70 7.63 -4.79
CA GLY A 106 10.03 7.28 -3.41
C GLY A 106 11.48 6.96 -3.14
#